data_AF-A0A2E0G5I5-F1
#
_entry.id   AF-A0A2E0G5I5-F1
#
_cell.length_a   1.000
_cell.length_b   1.000
_cell.length_c   1.000
_cell.angle_alpha   90.00
_cell.angle_beta   90.00
_cell.angle_gamma   90.00
#
_symmetry.space_group_name_H-M   'P 1'
#
loop_
_entity.id
_entity.type
_entity.pdbx_description
1 polymer ?
#
loop_
_entity_poly.entity_id
_entity_poly.type
_entity_poly.pdbx_seq_one_letter_code
_entity_poly.pdbx_strand_id
1 'polypeptide(L)' 'MGFSLLLISVIISFIIIIAILVSVQKLNDDPYEDLQMDEWTCPECEFLVQAGNECIYCGYKKKLND' A
#
# COMPACT_ATOMS: atom_id res chain seq x y z
N MET A 1 -3.30 -21.97 42.73
CA MET A 1 -3.03 -20.55 42.42
C MET A 1 -2.10 -20.38 41.21
N GLY A 2 -1.01 -21.15 41.06
CA GLY A 2 -0.11 -21.05 39.90
C GLY A 2 -0.69 -21.45 38.52
N PHE A 3 -1.54 -22.49 38.47
CA PHE A 3 -2.15 -22.95 37.20
C PHE A 3 -3.03 -21.88 36.53
N SER A 4 -3.75 -21.08 37.33
CA SER A 4 -4.57 -19.97 36.82
C SER A 4 -3.71 -18.88 36.17
N LEU A 5 -2.54 -18.58 36.73
CA LEU A 5 -1.60 -17.62 36.17
C LEU A 5 -1.00 -18.11 34.84
N LEU A 6 -0.73 -19.41 34.72
CA LEU A 6 -0.27 -20.02 33.48
C LEU A 6 -1.34 -19.93 32.37
N LEU A 7 -2.60 -20.20 32.71
CA LEU A 7 -3.70 -20.06 31.75
C LEU A 7 -3.86 -18.61 31.28
N ILE A 8 -3.80 -17.64 32.21
CA ILE A 8 -3.89 -16.21 31.87
C ILE A 8 -2.72 -15.79 30.98
N SER A 9 -1.51 -16.27 31.25
CA SER A 9 -0.33 -15.98 30.43
C SER A 9 -0.46 -16.50 28.99
N VAL A 10 -1.02 -17.70 28.81
CA VAL A 10 -1.28 -18.28 27.48
C VAL A 10 -2.35 -17.51 26.72
N ILE A 11 -3.40 -17.05 27.41
CA ILE A 11 -4.46 -16.25 26.79
C ILE A 11 -3.90 -14.90 26.31
N ILE A 12 -3.08 -14.24 27.13
CA ILE A 12 -2.46 -12.95 26.78
C ILE A 12 -1.52 -13.13 25.57
N SER A 13 -0.68 -14.16 25.55
CA SER A 13 0.23 -14.39 24.42
C SER A 13 -0.55 -14.66 23.12
N PHE A 14 -1.65 -15.41 23.19
CA PHE A 14 -2.51 -15.67 22.03
C PHE A 14 -3.16 -14.38 21.49
N ILE A 15 -3.64 -13.49 22.36
CA ILE A 15 -4.18 -12.18 21.97
C ILE A 15 -3.12 -11.31 21.30
N ILE A 16 -1.89 -11.29 21.82
CA ILE A 16 -0.78 -10.54 21.21
C ILE A 16 -0.46 -11.09 19.82
N ILE A 17 -0.41 -12.41 19.65
CA ILE A 17 -0.16 -13.04 18.35
C ILE A 17 -1.25 -12.66 17.34
N ILE A 18 -2.53 -12.74 17.73
CA ILE A 18 -3.65 -12.33 16.86
C ILE A 18 -3.52 -10.86 16.45
N ALA A 19 -3.22 -9.97 17.40
CA ALA A 19 -3.07 -8.55 17.11
C ALA A 19 -1.94 -8.26 16.10
N ILE A 20 -0.80 -8.95 16.23
CA ILE A 20 0.31 -8.84 15.28
C ILE A 20 -0.11 -9.33 13.89
N LEU A 21 -0.76 -10.49 13.80
CA LEU A 21 -1.22 -11.06 12.52
C LEU A 21 -2.18 -10.10 11.78
N VAL A 22 -3.14 -9.50 12.50
CA VAL A 22 -4.07 -8.50 11.93
C VAL A 22 -3.34 -7.24 11.47
N SER A 23 -2.34 -6.77 12.23
CA SER A 23 -1.56 -5.59 11.86
C SER A 23 -0.73 -5.79 10.60
N VAL A 24 -0.22 -7.01 10.36
CA VAL A 24 0.58 -7.34 9.16
C VAL A 24 -0.27 -7.32 7.89
N GLN A 25 -1.55 -7.71 7.97
CA GLN A 25 -2.44 -7.64 6.81
C GLN A 25 -2.62 -6.21 6.31
N LYS A 26 -2.77 -5.25 7.23
CA LYS A 26 -2.99 -3.84 6.89
C LYS A 26 -1.80 -3.14 6.21
N LEU A 27 -0.59 -3.70 6.34
CA LEU A 27 0.62 -3.17 5.69
C LEU A 27 0.76 -3.62 4.23
N ASN A 28 0.09 -4.70 3.83
CA ASN A 28 0.17 -5.23 2.46
C ASN A 28 -0.92 -4.68 1.54
N ASP A 29 -1.95 -4.02 2.08
CA ASP A 29 -2.89 -3.22 1.29
C ASP A 29 -2.29 -1.82 1.12
N ASP A 30 -1.38 -1.64 0.15
CA ASP A 30 -1.04 -0.29 -0.30
C ASP A 30 -2.13 0.15 -1.29
N PRO A 31 -3.09 1.02 -0.89
CA PRO A 31 -4.17 1.46 -1.77
C PRO A 31 -3.66 2.31 -2.95
N TYR A 32 -2.37 2.61 -2.99
CA TYR A 32 -1.71 3.41 -4.01
C TYR A 32 -0.79 2.59 -4.91
N GLU A 33 -0.70 1.26 -4.75
CA GLU A 33 0.12 0.39 -5.61
C GLU A 33 -0.26 0.53 -7.10
N ASP A 34 -1.55 0.75 -7.38
CA ASP A 34 -2.08 0.95 -8.73
C ASP A 34 -2.02 2.40 -9.24
N LEU A 35 -1.62 3.36 -8.39
CA LEU A 35 -1.45 4.74 -8.83
C LEU A 35 -0.06 4.90 -9.45
N GLN A 36 -0.02 5.12 -10.76
CA GLN A 36 1.20 5.58 -11.43
C GLN A 36 1.56 6.99 -10.94
N MET A 37 2.39 7.04 -9.90
CA MET A 37 2.95 8.26 -9.33
C MET A 37 4.26 8.68 -10.00
N ASP A 38 4.69 7.97 -11.03
CA ASP A 38 5.91 8.30 -11.76
C ASP A 38 5.69 9.58 -12.56
N GLU A 39 6.51 10.59 -12.26
CA GLU A 39 6.59 11.80 -13.06
C GLU A 39 7.16 11.49 -14.45
N TRP A 40 6.57 12.06 -15.50
CA TRP A 40 7.06 11.89 -16.87
C TRP A 40 6.84 13.15 -17.71
N THR A 41 7.78 13.42 -18.61
CA THR A 41 7.65 14.51 -19.57
C THR A 41 6.83 14.05 -20.76
N CYS A 42 5.78 14.80 -21.09
CA CYS A 42 4.95 14.53 -22.26
C CYS A 42 5.75 14.71 -23.56
N PRO A 43 5.80 13.71 -24.46
CA PRO A 43 6.58 13.81 -25.69
C PRO A 43 5.96 14.76 -26.73
N GLU A 44 4.69 15.13 -26.58
CA GLU A 44 3.98 16.01 -27.53
C GLU A 44 4.10 17.49 -27.18
N CYS A 45 4.05 17.84 -25.89
CA CYS A 45 4.00 19.23 -25.44
C CYS A 45 5.05 19.59 -24.39
N GLU A 46 5.96 18.66 -24.06
CA GLU A 46 7.06 18.84 -23.10
C GLU A 46 6.61 19.20 -21.67
N PHE A 47 5.32 19.06 -21.38
CA PHE A 47 4.79 19.27 -20.05
C PHE A 47 5.20 18.15 -19.10
N LEU A 48 5.60 18.51 -17.88
CA LEU A 48 5.95 17.57 -16.81
C LEU A 48 4.68 17.08 -16.11
N VAL A 49 4.24 15.86 -16.45
CA VAL A 49 3.08 15.22 -15.84
C VAL A 49 3.50 14.59 -14.52
N GLN A 50 2.93 15.09 -13.41
CA GLN A 50 3.32 14.69 -12.06
C GLN A 50 2.76 13.33 -11.62
N ALA A 51 1.62 12.92 -12.18
CA ALA A 51 0.98 11.64 -11.87
C ALA A 51 -0.01 11.25 -12.98
N GLY A 52 -0.28 9.95 -13.10
CA GLY A 52 -1.22 9.40 -14.07
C GLY A 52 -0.62 9.21 -15.46
N ASN A 53 -1.46 8.70 -16.36
CA ASN A 53 -1.06 8.28 -17.71
C ASN A 53 -1.52 9.24 -18.81
N GLU A 54 -2.20 10.34 -18.50
CA GLU A 54 -2.74 11.28 -19.47
C GLU A 54 -2.21 12.69 -19.22
N CYS A 55 -1.71 13.34 -20.26
CA CYS A 55 -1.27 14.73 -20.18
C CYS A 55 -2.49 15.67 -20.22
N ILE A 56 -2.63 16.53 -19.20
CA ILE A 56 -3.74 17.48 -19.09
C ILE A 56 -3.74 18.59 -20.17
N TYR A 57 -2.60 18.82 -20.83
CA TYR A 57 -2.46 19.91 -21.81
C TYR A 57 -2.76 19.47 -23.24
N CYS A 58 -2.36 18.26 -23.63
CA CYS A 58 -2.52 17.76 -24.99
C CYS A 58 -3.33 16.47 -25.12
N GLY A 59 -3.73 15.86 -24.00
CA GLY A 59 -4.48 14.59 -23.98
C GLY A 59 -3.65 13.36 -24.39
N TYR A 60 -2.33 13.48 -24.52
CA TYR A 60 -1.45 12.35 -24.83
C TYR A 60 -1.51 11.30 -23.70
N LYS A 61 -1.74 10.03 -24.07
CA LYS A 61 -1.79 8.91 -23.14
C LYS A 61 -0.50 8.10 -23.21
N LYS A 62 0.25 8.07 -22.11
CA LYS A 62 1.43 7.22 -21.94
C LYS A 62 1.00 5.76 -22.02
N LYS A 63 1.57 5.02 -22.97
CA LYS A 63 1.40 3.56 -23.02
C LYS A 63 2.15 2.97 -21.84
N LEU A 64 1.45 2.25 -20.97
CA LEU A 64 2.12 1.36 -20.04
C LEU A 64 2.68 0.22 -20.86
N ASN A 65 3.98 0.00 -20.76
CA ASN A 65 4.55 -1.27 -21.16
C ASN A 65 4.19 -2.25 -20.04
N ASP A 66 3.33 -3.21 -20.38
CA ASP A 66 2.96 -4.38 -19.56
C ASP A 66 4.18 -5.28 -19.31
#